data_AF-A0A6B1GG84-F1
#
_entry.id   AF-A0A6B1GG84-F1
#
_cell.length_a   1.000
_cell.length_b   1.000
_cell.length_c   1.000
_cell.angle_alpha   90.00
_cell.angle_beta   90.00
_cell.angle_gamma   90.00
#
_symmetry.space_group_name_H-M   'P 1'
#
loop_
_entity.id
_entity.type
_entity.pdbx_description
1 polymer ?
#
loop_
_entity_poly.entity_id
_entity_poly.type
_entity_poly.pdbx_seq_one_letter_code
_entity_poly.pdbx_strand_id
1 'polypeptide(L)' 'MDAAELIAGIGNGDRRALARAITHVEADTETGRAVLAGLYPRTGQARTVGVTGSPGVGKSTLVRRRARAQ' A
#
# COMPACT_ATOMS: atom_id res chain seq x y z
N MET A 1 9.19 15.49 2.50
CA MET A 1 7.93 15.52 1.76
C MET A 1 6.84 15.74 2.78
N ASP A 2 6.03 16.77 2.59
CA ASP A 2 4.83 16.96 3.40
C ASP A 2 3.70 16.01 2.94
N ALA A 3 2.56 16.06 3.63
CA ALA A 3 1.43 15.18 3.32
C ALA A 3 0.84 15.43 1.92
N ALA A 4 0.80 16.69 1.46
CA ALA A 4 0.23 17.06 0.18
C ALA A 4 1.09 16.54 -0.98
N GLU A 5 2.41 16.69 -0.88
CA GLU A 5 3.38 16.14 -1.83
C GLU A 5 3.26 14.62 -1.95
N LEU A 6 3.10 13.93 -0.81
CA LEU A 6 2.94 12.47 -0.77
C LEU A 6 1.63 12.03 -1.44
N ILE A 7 0.50 12.69 -1.14
CA ILE A 7 -0.81 12.37 -1.74
C ILE A 7 -0.78 12.58 -3.26
N ALA A 8 -0.20 13.70 -3.72
CA ALA A 8 -0.08 14.00 -5.15
C ALA A 8 0.83 12.98 -5.85
N GLY A 9 1.99 12.67 -5.26
CA GLY A 9 2.91 11.68 -5.80
C GLY A 9 2.28 10.29 -5.92
N ILE A 10 1.55 9.83 -4.90
CA ILE A 10 0.81 8.56 -4.93
C ILE A 10 -0.25 8.58 -6.02
N GLY A 11 -0.99 9.68 -6.16
CA GLY A 11 -1.99 9.84 -7.22
C GLY A 11 -1.42 9.73 -8.63
N ASN A 12 -0.14 10.08 -8.80
CA ASN A 12 0.59 10.00 -10.07
C ASN A 12 1.37 8.69 -10.24
N GLY A 13 1.25 7.74 -9.31
CA GLY A 13 1.96 6.46 -9.36
C GLY A 13 3.44 6.53 -8.97
N ASP A 14 3.89 7.58 -8.26
CA ASP A 14 5.26 7.67 -7.77
C ASP A 14 5.53 6.64 -6.65
N ARG A 15 6.31 5.61 -7.00
CA ARG A 15 6.72 4.54 -6.07
C ARG A 15 7.51 5.06 -4.87
N ARG A 16 8.29 6.15 -5.01
CA ARG A 16 9.04 6.72 -3.87
C ARG A 16 8.11 7.43 -2.90
N ALA A 17 7.15 8.21 -3.41
CA ALA A 17 6.12 8.85 -2.59
C ALA A 17 5.31 7.79 -1.81
N LEU A 18 4.91 6.71 -2.48
CA LEU A 18 4.23 5.57 -1.82
C LEU A 18 5.08 4.94 -0.72
N ALA A 19 6.35 4.64 -0.98
CA ALA A 19 7.24 4.05 0.02
C ALA A 19 7.41 4.96 1.25
N ARG A 20 7.57 6.27 1.04
CA ARG A 20 7.66 7.25 2.13
C ARG A 20 6.37 7.37 2.94
N ALA A 21 5.23 7.37 2.27
CA ALA A 21 3.93 7.38 2.94
C ALA A 21 3.74 6.13 3.82
N ILE A 22 4.09 4.94 3.33
CA ILE A 22 4.04 3.70 4.13
C ILE A 22 4.90 3.86 5.39
N THR A 23 6.14 4.33 5.28
CA THR A 23 7.00 4.58 6.45
C THR A 23 6.36 5.55 7.45
N HIS A 24 5.78 6.65 6.98
CA HIS A 24 5.12 7.64 7.85
C HIS A 24 3.88 7.08 8.57
N VAL A 25 3.15 6.19 7.90
CA VAL A 25 1.97 5.49 8.46
C VAL A 25 2.38 4.44 9.48
N GLU A 26 3.38 3.61 9.17
CA GLU A 26 3.90 2.58 10.09
C GLU A 26 4.50 3.19 11.36
N ALA A 27 5.07 4.40 11.26
CA ALA A 27 5.60 5.15 12.38
C ALA A 27 4.57 6.05 13.10
N ASP A 28 3.29 5.99 12.72
CA ASP A 28 2.18 6.79 13.29
C ASP A 28 2.46 8.31 13.41
N THR A 29 3.15 8.85 12.42
CA THR A 29 3.49 10.28 12.39
C THR A 29 2.27 11.14 12.03
N GLU A 30 2.30 12.42 12.37
CA GLU A 30 1.26 13.39 11.95
C GLU A 30 1.08 13.40 10.42
N THR A 31 2.19 13.39 9.69
CA THR A 31 2.20 13.26 8.22
C THR A 31 1.50 11.98 7.76
N GLY A 32 1.74 10.85 8.43
CA GLY A 32 1.10 9.57 8.11
C GLY A 32 -0.42 9.62 8.28
N ARG A 33 -0.89 10.19 9.39
CA ARG A 33 -2.33 10.37 9.66
C ARG A 33 -2.98 11.30 8.63
N ALA A 34 -2.34 12.42 8.30
CA ALA A 34 -2.81 13.34 7.26
C ALA A 34 -2.88 12.68 5.87
N VAL A 35 -1.87 11.87 5.51
CA VAL A 35 -1.87 11.11 4.25
C VAL A 35 -3.02 10.09 4.21
N LEU A 36 -3.25 9.34 5.29
CA LEU A 36 -4.38 8.39 5.36
C LEU A 36 -5.71 9.10 5.18
N ALA A 37 -5.94 10.20 5.91
CA ALA A 37 -7.16 10.98 5.80
C ALA A 37 -7.39 11.51 4.38
N GLY A 38 -6.34 12.02 3.72
CA GLY A 38 -6.42 12.54 2.35
C GLY A 38 -6.60 11.47 1.28
N LEU A 39 -6.07 10.26 1.49
CA LEU A 39 -6.22 9.15 0.55
C LEU A 39 -7.52 8.37 0.74
N TYR A 40 -8.08 8.32 1.95
CA TYR A 40 -9.25 7.50 2.29
C TYR A 40 -10.41 7.60 1.27
N PRO A 41 -10.83 8.79 0.79
CA PRO A 41 -11.91 8.92 -0.20
C PRO A 41 -11.62 8.27 -1.56
N ARG A 42 -10.35 7.99 -1.87
CA ARG A 42 -9.87 7.41 -3.13
C ARG A 42 -9.64 5.89 -3.04
N THR A 43 -9.90 5.28 -1.88
CA THR A 43 -9.67 3.85 -1.64
C THR A 43 -10.90 2.99 -2.00
N GLY A 44 -10.83 1.67 -1.79
CA GLY A 44 -11.95 0.74 -2.01
C GLY A 44 -12.13 0.25 -3.45
N GLN A 45 -11.30 0.69 -4.39
CA GLN A 45 -11.37 0.30 -5.80
C GLN A 45 -10.59 -0.99 -6.11
N ALA A 46 -9.75 -1.47 -5.19
CA ALA A 46 -8.94 -2.67 -5.34
C ALA A 46 -9.62 -3.89 -4.69
N ARG A 47 -9.37 -5.08 -5.25
CA ARG A 47 -9.82 -6.36 -4.64
C ARG A 47 -8.82 -6.80 -3.57
N THR A 48 -9.30 -7.02 -2.35
CA THR A 48 -8.49 -7.55 -1.24
C THR A 48 -8.72 -9.06 -1.09
N VAL A 49 -7.65 -9.85 -1.16
CA VAL A 49 -7.70 -11.32 -1.04
C VAL A 49 -6.74 -11.79 0.05
N GLY A 50 -7.26 -12.44 1.09
CA GLY A 50 -6.46 -13.08 2.13
C GLY A 50 -5.95 -14.45 1.69
N VAL A 51 -4.67 -14.76 1.95
CA VAL A 51 -4.06 -16.06 1.64
C VAL A 51 -3.44 -16.64 2.91
N THR A 52 -3.89 -17.82 3.33
CA THR A 52 -3.46 -18.51 4.55
C THR A 52 -3.10 -19.98 4.29
N GLY A 53 -2.51 -20.64 5.28
CA GLY A 53 -2.05 -22.02 5.24
C GLY A 53 -0.76 -22.23 6.04
N SER A 54 -0.43 -23.49 6.37
CA SER A 54 0.73 -23.85 7.19
C SER A 54 2.07 -23.40 6.57
N PRO A 55 3.15 -23.26 7.37
CA PRO A 55 4.52 -23.09 6.83
C PRO A 55 4.85 -24.19 5.81
N GLY A 56 5.56 -23.86 4.73
CA GLY A 56 5.97 -24.84 3.71
C GLY A 56 4.93 -25.24 2.66
N VAL A 57 3.62 -24.94 2.83
CA VAL A 57 2.55 -25.35 1.88
C VAL A 57 2.60 -24.66 0.49
N GLY A 58 3.63 -23.86 0.21
CA GLY A 58 3.80 -23.22 -1.10
C GLY A 58 3.02 -21.92 -1.32
N LYS A 59 2.49 -21.27 -0.27
CA LYS A 59 1.74 -19.99 -0.38
C LYS A 59 2.49 -18.92 -1.18
N SER A 60 3.78 -18.71 -0.91
CA SER A 60 4.58 -17.69 -1.60
C SER A 60 4.75 -18.00 -3.10
N THR A 61 4.86 -19.28 -3.46
CA THR A 61 4.90 -19.72 -4.86
C THR A 61 3.57 -19.45 -5.56
N LEU A 62 2.45 -19.77 -4.90
CA LEU A 62 1.11 -19.51 -5.40
C LEU A 62 0.87 -18.01 -5.60
N VAL A 63 1.11 -17.18 -4.57
CA VAL A 63 0.90 -15.73 -4.61
C VAL A 63 1.74 -15.08 -5.71
N ARG A 64 3.02 -15.47 -5.82
CA ARG A 64 3.91 -14.96 -6.88
C ARG A 64 3.38 -15.29 -8.28
N ARG A 65 2.88 -16.51 -8.52
CA ARG A 65 2.31 -16.89 -9.83
C ARG A 65 1.01 -16.14 -10.12
N ARG A 66 0.12 -16.00 -9.12
CA ARG A 66 -1.15 -15.25 -9.24
C ARG A 66 -0.94 -13.77 -9.56
N ALA A 67 0.05 -13.13 -8.95
CA ALA A 67 0.35 -11.71 -9.16
C ALA A 67 0.90 -11.39 -10.56
N ARG A 68 1.50 -12.37 -11.26
CA ARG A 68 2.03 -12.20 -12.63
C ARG A 68 1.02 -12.49 -13.73
N ALA A 69 -0.11 -13.12 -13.39
CA ALA A 69 -1.15 -13.51 -14.33
C ALA A 69 -2.29 -12.48 -14.43
N GLN A 70 -2.19 -11.36 -13.70
CA GLN A 70 -3.12 -10.23 -13.72
C GLN A 70 -2.49 -9.04 -14.43
#